data_AF-A0A8C8IQ40-F1
#
_entry.id   AF-A0A8C8IQ40-F1
#
_cell.length_a   1.000
_cell.length_b   1.000
_cell.length_c   1.000
_cell.angle_alpha   90.00
_cell.angle_beta   90.00
_cell.angle_gamma   90.00
#
_symmetry.space_group_name_H-M   'P 1'
#
loop_
_entity.id
_entity.type
_entity.pdbx_description
1 polymer ?
#
loop_
_entity_poly.entity_id
_entity_poly.type
_entity_poly.pdbx_seq_one_letter_code
_entity_poly.pdbx_strand_id
1 'polypeptide(L)'
;HPMKPHRIRMTHNLLLNYGLYRKMEIYRPHKASGEEMTKYHSDDYIKFLRSIRPDNMSEHSKQMQRFNVGEDCPVFDGLFEFCQLSTGGSVAGAVKLNRQQTDIAINWAGGLHHAKKSEASGFCYVNDIVLAILELLKYHQRVLYIDIDIHHGDGVEEAFFTTDRVMTVSFHKYGEYFPGTGDLRVSVREGKYYAVNYPLRDGIDDESYEAIFKPVMAKVMEMFQPSAVVLQCGADSLSGDRLGCFNLTIKGHAKCVEYMKSFNLPLLMLGGGGYTIRNVARCWTYETAVALDSIIPNELPYNDYFEYFGPDFKLHIKPAYAAPRSGVQIQAIPEDAPHPDSGDEEDEDPDKRISIRAHDKRMVLFQSGPMLRGWYCFSQGP
;
A
#
# COMPACT_ATOMS: atom_id res chain seq x y z
N HIS A 1 14.63 8.72 13.07
CA HIS A 1 14.04 8.04 11.91
C HIS A 1 12.50 8.04 12.00
N PRO A 2 11.77 8.43 10.92
CA PRO A 2 10.31 8.55 10.92
C PRO A 2 9.56 7.22 10.81
N MET A 3 10.05 6.26 10.01
CA MET A 3 9.49 4.90 9.96
C MET A 3 9.54 4.27 11.35
N LYS A 4 8.40 3.78 11.86
CA LYS A 4 8.30 3.13 13.18
C LYS A 4 7.49 1.84 13.05
N PRO A 5 8.13 0.66 12.94
CA PRO A 5 7.42 -0.63 12.83
C PRO A 5 6.41 -0.90 13.95
N HIS A 6 6.57 -0.25 15.11
CA HIS A 6 5.62 -0.27 16.22
C HIS A 6 4.16 0.03 15.83
N ARG A 7 3.92 0.84 14.78
CA ARG A 7 2.57 1.14 14.26
C ARG A 7 1.79 -0.12 13.85
N ILE A 8 2.47 -1.17 13.38
CA ILE A 8 1.88 -2.46 13.03
C ILE A 8 1.37 -3.16 14.29
N ARG A 9 2.14 -3.09 15.39
CA ARG A 9 1.75 -3.66 16.69
C ARG A 9 0.57 -2.91 17.30
N MET A 10 0.54 -1.59 17.19
CA MET A 10 -0.61 -0.77 17.62
C MET A 10 -1.88 -1.16 16.84
N THR A 11 -1.78 -1.28 15.51
CA THR A 11 -2.88 -1.76 14.66
C THR A 11 -3.39 -3.11 15.13
N HIS A 12 -2.50 -4.08 15.30
CA HIS A 12 -2.90 -5.41 15.75
C HIS A 12 -3.61 -5.39 17.11
N ASN A 13 -3.10 -4.63 18.07
CA ASN A 13 -3.71 -4.53 19.39
C ASN A 13 -5.11 -3.88 19.34
N LEU A 14 -5.33 -2.88 18.47
CA LEU A 14 -6.67 -2.35 18.20
C LEU A 14 -7.60 -3.40 17.58
N LEU A 15 -7.13 -4.16 16.59
CA LEU A 15 -7.92 -5.24 15.95
C LEU A 15 -8.37 -6.29 16.97
N LEU A 16 -7.50 -6.64 17.93
CA LEU A 16 -7.84 -7.54 19.04
C LEU A 16 -8.95 -6.95 19.92
N ASN A 17 -8.80 -5.69 20.35
CA ASN A 17 -9.72 -5.06 21.29
C ASN A 17 -11.07 -4.65 20.65
N TYR A 18 -11.11 -4.39 19.34
CA TYR A 18 -12.37 -4.31 18.59
C TYR A 18 -13.03 -5.68 18.36
N GLY A 19 -12.31 -6.78 18.62
CA GLY A 19 -12.81 -8.13 18.43
C GLY A 19 -12.88 -8.58 16.98
N LEU A 20 -12.25 -7.85 16.05
CA LEU A 20 -12.20 -8.17 14.61
C LEU A 20 -11.42 -9.45 14.32
N TYR A 21 -10.45 -9.78 15.18
CA TYR A 21 -9.68 -11.02 15.11
C TYR A 21 -10.52 -12.30 15.10
N ARG A 22 -11.75 -12.25 15.63
CA ARG A 22 -12.69 -13.38 15.67
C ARG A 22 -13.35 -13.66 14.32
N LYS A 23 -13.22 -12.73 13.36
CA LYS A 23 -13.87 -12.77 12.05
C LYS A 23 -12.90 -13.05 10.90
N MET A 24 -11.63 -13.31 11.20
CA MET A 24 -10.58 -13.61 10.22
C MET A 24 -9.64 -14.67 10.74
N GLU A 25 -8.98 -15.38 9.84
CA GLU A 25 -7.89 -16.28 10.23
C GLU A 25 -6.60 -15.48 10.42
N ILE A 26 -5.93 -15.66 11.56
CA ILE A 26 -4.67 -14.98 11.84
C ILE A 26 -3.52 -15.96 11.68
N TYR A 27 -2.53 -15.56 10.88
CA TYR A 27 -1.33 -16.33 10.62
C TYR A 27 -0.10 -15.59 11.10
N ARG A 28 0.85 -16.34 11.65
CA ARG A 28 2.22 -15.87 11.79
C ARG A 28 2.95 -16.17 10.47
N PRO A 29 3.54 -15.18 9.79
CA PRO A 29 4.26 -15.42 8.55
C PRO A 29 5.52 -16.24 8.81
N HIS A 30 5.90 -17.08 7.85
CA HIS A 30 7.24 -17.64 7.83
C HIS A 30 8.26 -16.52 7.55
N LYS A 31 9.51 -16.76 7.89
CA LYS A 31 10.61 -15.89 7.46
C LYS A 31 10.91 -16.21 6.00
N ALA A 32 10.66 -15.27 5.09
CA ALA A 32 11.02 -15.45 3.69
C ALA A 32 12.52 -15.77 3.57
N SER A 33 12.84 -16.77 2.77
CA SER A 33 14.21 -17.21 2.53
C SER A 33 14.92 -16.27 1.55
N GLY A 34 16.26 -16.35 1.51
CA GLY A 34 17.04 -15.63 0.50
C GLY A 34 16.65 -16.05 -0.93
N GLU A 35 16.31 -17.33 -1.13
CA GLU A 35 15.84 -17.88 -2.41
C GLU A 35 14.50 -17.28 -2.85
N GLU A 36 13.58 -17.05 -1.91
CA GLU A 36 12.33 -16.35 -2.21
C GLU A 36 12.60 -14.89 -2.62
N MET A 37 13.49 -14.20 -1.90
CA MET A 37 13.82 -12.79 -2.18
C MET A 37 14.56 -12.60 -3.51
N THR A 38 15.45 -13.54 -3.89
CA THR A 38 16.22 -13.45 -5.14
C THR A 38 15.43 -13.81 -6.39
N LYS A 39 14.14 -14.17 -6.27
CA LYS A 39 13.23 -14.21 -7.43
C LYS A 39 13.09 -12.86 -8.12
N TYR A 40 13.32 -11.76 -7.40
CA TYR A 40 13.39 -10.41 -7.95
C TYR A 40 14.76 -9.77 -7.71
N HIS A 41 15.19 -9.72 -6.45
CA HIS A 41 16.40 -8.99 -6.07
C HIS A 41 17.68 -9.69 -6.53
N SER A 42 18.76 -8.93 -6.69
CA SER A 42 20.05 -9.53 -7.02
C SER A 42 20.61 -10.37 -5.86
N ASP A 43 21.29 -11.48 -6.20
CA ASP A 43 21.90 -12.37 -5.21
C ASP A 43 22.90 -11.65 -4.30
N ASP A 44 23.70 -10.73 -4.84
CA ASP A 44 24.70 -9.99 -4.09
C ASP A 44 24.07 -8.98 -3.12
N TYR A 45 22.95 -8.37 -3.49
CA TYR A 45 22.21 -7.46 -2.61
C TYR A 45 21.57 -8.21 -1.43
N ILE A 46 20.88 -9.34 -1.68
CA ILE A 46 20.29 -10.14 -0.60
C ILE A 46 21.36 -10.74 0.31
N LYS A 47 22.50 -11.18 -0.24
CA LYS A 47 23.65 -11.63 0.56
C LYS A 47 24.21 -10.50 1.44
N PHE A 48 24.27 -9.28 0.93
CA PHE A 48 24.66 -8.11 1.71
C PHE A 48 23.67 -7.84 2.85
N LEU A 49 22.36 -7.74 2.57
CA LEU A 49 21.35 -7.49 3.61
C LEU A 49 21.35 -8.57 4.71
N ARG A 50 21.62 -9.82 4.34
CA ARG A 50 21.75 -10.93 5.30
C ARG A 50 22.99 -10.83 6.18
N SER A 51 24.05 -10.16 5.71
CA SER A 51 25.36 -10.11 6.37
C SER A 51 25.57 -8.84 7.18
N ILE A 52 25.01 -7.72 6.72
CA ILE A 52 25.18 -6.39 7.32
C ILE A 52 24.52 -6.33 8.70
N ARG A 53 25.25 -5.75 9.65
CA ARG A 53 24.84 -5.53 11.04
C ARG A 53 25.50 -4.25 11.56
N PRO A 54 25.00 -3.65 12.65
CA PRO A 54 25.63 -2.45 13.22
C PRO A 54 27.12 -2.65 13.58
N ASP A 55 27.51 -3.85 14.01
CA ASP A 55 28.87 -4.17 14.45
C ASP A 55 29.90 -4.29 13.31
N ASN A 56 29.47 -4.51 12.06
CA ASN A 56 30.36 -4.67 10.90
C ASN A 56 30.21 -3.60 9.82
N MET A 57 29.48 -2.49 10.09
CA MET A 57 29.24 -1.43 9.11
C MET A 57 30.53 -0.86 8.48
N SER A 58 31.59 -0.70 9.26
CA SER A 58 32.89 -0.18 8.78
C SER A 58 33.52 -1.07 7.70
N GLU A 59 33.33 -2.38 7.80
CA GLU A 59 33.84 -3.38 6.85
C GLU A 59 33.05 -3.40 5.54
N HIS A 60 31.82 -2.90 5.56
CA HIS A 60 30.87 -2.93 4.44
C HIS A 60 30.61 -1.56 3.79
N SER A 61 31.38 -0.53 4.12
CA SER A 61 31.18 0.86 3.63
C SER A 61 30.98 0.99 2.11
N LYS A 62 31.78 0.28 1.29
CA LYS A 62 31.62 0.27 -0.18
C LYS A 62 30.31 -0.36 -0.64
N GLN A 63 29.87 -1.42 0.02
CA GLN A 63 28.60 -2.08 -0.29
C GLN A 63 27.41 -1.24 0.18
N MET A 64 27.52 -0.60 1.34
CA MET A 64 26.52 0.35 1.85
C MET A 64 26.25 1.48 0.85
N GLN A 65 27.31 2.10 0.31
CA GLN A 65 27.17 3.11 -0.74
C GLN A 65 26.54 2.53 -2.01
N ARG A 66 27.00 1.36 -2.48
CA ARG A 66 26.50 0.71 -3.70
C ARG A 66 25.02 0.33 -3.61
N PHE A 67 24.57 -0.11 -2.45
CA PHE A 67 23.22 -0.63 -2.22
C PHE A 67 22.31 0.39 -1.54
N ASN A 68 22.74 1.65 -1.43
CA ASN A 68 22.01 2.77 -0.85
C ASN A 68 21.49 2.49 0.57
N VAL A 69 22.32 1.86 1.42
CA VAL A 69 22.03 1.59 2.83
C VAL A 69 22.91 2.50 3.69
N GLY A 70 22.28 3.39 4.47
CA GLY A 70 22.95 4.45 5.19
C GLY A 70 21.98 5.43 5.85
N GLU A 71 21.80 6.60 5.25
CA GLU A 71 21.05 7.71 5.84
C GLU A 71 19.54 7.41 5.96
N ASP A 72 18.84 7.40 4.83
CA ASP A 72 17.40 7.12 4.80
C ASP A 72 17.12 5.63 5.03
N CYS A 73 18.01 4.73 4.64
CA CYS A 73 17.86 3.30 4.86
C CYS A 73 18.92 2.80 5.86
N PRO A 74 18.75 3.04 7.18
CA PRO A 74 19.78 2.73 8.18
C PRO A 74 19.97 1.24 8.43
N VAL A 75 21.20 0.87 8.79
CA VAL A 75 21.49 -0.44 9.38
C VAL A 75 20.98 -0.46 10.82
N PHE A 76 20.23 -1.50 11.19
CA PHE A 76 19.75 -1.70 12.55
C PHE A 76 19.71 -3.19 12.91
N ASP A 77 19.68 -3.49 14.21
CA ASP A 77 19.62 -4.86 14.70
C ASP A 77 18.38 -5.60 14.22
N GLY A 78 18.62 -6.70 13.50
CA GLY A 78 17.58 -7.53 12.92
C GLY A 78 16.93 -6.95 11.65
N LEU A 79 17.62 -6.05 10.93
CA LEU A 79 17.24 -5.58 9.60
C LEU A 79 16.77 -6.70 8.67
N PHE A 80 17.59 -7.75 8.52
CA PHE A 80 17.22 -8.85 7.64
C PHE A 80 15.96 -9.57 8.11
N GLU A 81 15.81 -9.82 9.41
CA GLU A 81 14.60 -10.46 9.95
C GLU A 81 13.33 -9.60 9.75
N PHE A 82 13.45 -8.27 9.85
CA PHE A 82 12.38 -7.34 9.50
C PHE A 82 11.94 -7.55 8.03
N CYS A 83 12.89 -7.59 7.09
CA CYS A 83 12.62 -7.88 5.69
C CYS A 83 11.96 -9.26 5.52
N GLN A 84 12.49 -10.29 6.18
CA GLN A 84 11.98 -11.65 6.07
C GLN A 84 10.51 -11.78 6.52
N LEU A 85 10.12 -11.11 7.60
CA LEU A 85 8.75 -11.14 8.11
C LEU A 85 7.79 -10.32 7.25
N SER A 86 8.23 -9.14 6.80
CA SER A 86 7.46 -8.29 5.88
C SER A 86 7.16 -9.04 4.57
N THR A 87 8.21 -9.56 3.92
CA THR A 87 8.09 -10.34 2.67
C THR A 87 7.34 -11.64 2.85
N GLY A 88 7.58 -12.37 3.94
CA GLY A 88 6.92 -13.65 4.20
C GLY A 88 5.41 -13.53 4.29
N GLY A 89 4.89 -12.44 4.89
CA GLY A 89 3.45 -12.17 4.94
C GLY A 89 2.84 -11.95 3.56
N SER A 90 3.47 -11.13 2.72
CA SER A 90 2.96 -10.80 1.38
C SER A 90 2.99 -12.00 0.45
N VAL A 91 4.09 -12.76 0.44
CA VAL A 91 4.21 -13.99 -0.38
C VAL A 91 3.24 -15.06 0.12
N ALA A 92 3.11 -15.28 1.43
CA ALA A 92 2.16 -16.25 1.97
C ALA A 92 0.70 -15.86 1.66
N GLY A 93 0.37 -14.56 1.69
CA GLY A 93 -0.92 -14.03 1.25
C GLY A 93 -1.20 -14.32 -0.22
N ALA A 94 -0.24 -14.04 -1.11
CA ALA A 94 -0.33 -14.37 -2.52
C ALA A 94 -0.53 -15.89 -2.77
N VAL A 95 0.21 -16.75 -2.06
CA VAL A 95 0.02 -18.21 -2.14
C VAL A 95 -1.39 -18.63 -1.72
N LYS A 96 -1.94 -18.04 -0.65
CA LYS A 96 -3.30 -18.34 -0.19
C LYS A 96 -4.37 -17.92 -1.20
N LEU A 97 -4.20 -16.76 -1.84
CA LEU A 97 -5.08 -16.28 -2.91
C LEU A 97 -5.02 -17.20 -4.14
N ASN A 98 -3.80 -17.55 -4.61
CA ASN A 98 -3.60 -18.49 -5.72
C ASN A 98 -4.23 -19.86 -5.47
N ARG A 99 -4.16 -20.35 -4.22
CA ARG A 99 -4.78 -21.62 -3.81
C ARG A 99 -6.27 -21.52 -3.54
N GLN A 100 -6.89 -20.35 -3.76
CA GLN A 100 -8.32 -20.08 -3.54
C GLN A 100 -8.76 -20.45 -2.11
N GLN A 101 -7.86 -20.28 -1.14
CA GLN A 101 -8.12 -20.55 0.27
C GLN A 101 -8.70 -19.33 1.00
N THR A 102 -8.55 -18.15 0.40
CA THR A 102 -9.03 -16.86 0.91
C THR A 102 -9.45 -15.98 -0.26
N ASP A 103 -10.36 -15.05 -0.01
CA ASP A 103 -10.77 -14.03 -0.98
C ASP A 103 -9.96 -12.74 -0.78
N ILE A 104 -9.65 -12.42 0.49
CA ILE A 104 -8.79 -11.29 0.87
C ILE A 104 -7.65 -11.78 1.77
N ALA A 105 -6.43 -11.33 1.49
CA ALA A 105 -5.28 -11.50 2.37
C ALA A 105 -4.74 -10.13 2.79
N ILE A 106 -4.41 -9.97 4.06
CA ILE A 106 -3.91 -8.70 4.61
C ILE A 106 -2.52 -8.89 5.20
N ASN A 107 -1.57 -8.01 4.86
CA ASN A 107 -0.27 -7.91 5.51
C ASN A 107 0.15 -6.45 5.73
N TRP A 108 -0.20 -5.89 6.89
CA TRP A 108 0.16 -4.52 7.27
C TRP A 108 1.67 -4.28 7.48
N ALA A 109 2.48 -5.35 7.58
CA ALA A 109 3.93 -5.22 7.64
C ALA A 109 4.60 -5.12 6.26
N GLY A 110 3.86 -5.41 5.19
CA GLY A 110 4.30 -5.29 3.80
C GLY A 110 4.01 -3.91 3.22
N GLY A 111 4.09 -3.80 1.89
CA GLY A 111 3.83 -2.57 1.14
C GLY A 111 5.06 -1.69 0.94
N LEU A 112 6.27 -2.25 1.00
CA LEU A 112 7.54 -1.51 0.91
C LEU A 112 7.91 -1.24 -0.56
N HIS A 113 7.16 -0.34 -1.19
CA HIS A 113 7.14 -0.15 -2.64
C HIS A 113 8.38 0.52 -3.27
N HIS A 114 9.25 1.16 -2.49
CA HIS A 114 10.41 1.89 -3.02
C HIS A 114 11.63 1.01 -3.27
N ALA A 115 11.68 -0.20 -2.68
CA ALA A 115 12.82 -1.08 -2.81
C ALA A 115 13.04 -1.46 -4.28
N LYS A 116 14.28 -1.31 -4.75
CA LYS A 116 14.69 -1.60 -6.13
C LYS A 116 15.28 -3.00 -6.23
N LYS A 117 15.60 -3.42 -7.45
CA LYS A 117 16.18 -4.76 -7.69
C LYS A 117 17.49 -4.97 -6.92
N SER A 118 18.33 -3.94 -6.84
CA SER A 118 19.69 -4.06 -6.29
C SER A 118 20.06 -2.94 -5.32
N GLU A 119 19.09 -2.20 -4.78
CA GLU A 119 19.37 -1.15 -3.78
C GLU A 119 18.13 -0.88 -2.91
N ALA A 120 18.39 -0.39 -1.70
CA ALA A 120 17.35 0.14 -0.82
C ALA A 120 16.96 1.56 -1.24
N SER A 121 15.73 1.97 -0.94
CA SER A 121 15.27 3.34 -1.20
C SER A 121 14.05 3.64 -0.33
N GLY A 122 13.89 4.88 0.14
CA GLY A 122 12.67 5.33 0.84
C GLY A 122 12.24 4.41 1.99
N PHE A 123 13.16 4.05 2.88
CA PHE A 123 12.93 3.11 4.01
C PHE A 123 12.68 1.64 3.62
N CYS A 124 12.74 1.31 2.33
CA CYS A 124 12.41 0.01 1.77
C CYS A 124 13.66 -0.75 1.32
N TYR A 125 13.84 -1.97 1.82
CA TYR A 125 15.02 -2.81 1.51
C TYR A 125 14.67 -3.97 0.58
N VAL A 126 13.56 -4.66 0.82
CA VAL A 126 13.08 -5.77 0.00
C VAL A 126 11.68 -5.42 -0.46
N ASN A 127 11.42 -5.54 -1.77
CA ASN A 127 10.14 -5.22 -2.37
C ASN A 127 9.22 -6.44 -2.24
N ASP A 128 8.52 -6.53 -1.12
CA ASP A 128 7.58 -7.61 -0.83
C ASP A 128 6.40 -7.67 -1.82
N ILE A 129 6.05 -6.51 -2.37
CA ILE A 129 4.96 -6.35 -3.35
C ILE A 129 5.33 -7.04 -4.66
N VAL A 130 6.50 -6.75 -5.21
CA VAL A 130 6.98 -7.38 -6.46
C VAL A 130 7.03 -8.90 -6.30
N LEU A 131 7.54 -9.40 -5.17
CA LEU A 131 7.60 -10.83 -4.89
C LEU A 131 6.21 -11.46 -4.77
N ALA A 132 5.25 -10.77 -4.15
CA ALA A 132 3.86 -11.22 -4.07
C ALA A 132 3.19 -11.24 -5.45
N ILE A 133 3.39 -10.22 -6.28
CA ILE A 133 2.88 -10.16 -7.66
C ILE A 133 3.48 -11.29 -8.51
N LEU A 134 4.79 -11.54 -8.41
CA LEU A 134 5.43 -12.67 -9.10
C LEU A 134 4.82 -14.02 -8.70
N GLU A 135 4.43 -14.17 -7.42
CA GLU A 135 3.70 -15.35 -6.97
C GLU A 135 2.30 -15.42 -7.60
N LEU A 136 1.54 -14.32 -7.59
CA LEU A 136 0.20 -14.25 -8.22
C LEU A 136 0.25 -14.55 -9.73
N LEU A 137 1.26 -14.07 -10.44
CA LEU A 137 1.46 -14.28 -11.88
C LEU A 137 1.66 -15.75 -12.27
N LYS A 138 1.83 -16.67 -11.32
CA LYS A 138 1.82 -18.11 -11.60
C LYS A 138 0.42 -18.65 -11.97
N TYR A 139 -0.64 -17.98 -11.50
CA TYR A 139 -2.03 -18.41 -11.70
C TYR A 139 -2.90 -17.34 -12.38
N HIS A 140 -2.50 -16.08 -12.28
CA HIS A 140 -3.23 -14.95 -12.82
C HIS A 140 -2.57 -14.41 -14.08
N GLN A 141 -3.30 -14.38 -15.20
CA GLN A 141 -2.77 -13.84 -16.46
C GLN A 141 -2.44 -12.35 -16.33
N ARG A 142 -3.34 -11.61 -15.65
CA ARG A 142 -3.24 -10.17 -15.38
C ARG A 142 -3.45 -9.89 -13.89
N VAL A 143 -2.49 -9.18 -13.30
CA VAL A 143 -2.52 -8.72 -11.89
C VAL A 143 -2.53 -7.19 -11.89
N LEU A 144 -3.49 -6.60 -11.20
CA LEU A 144 -3.57 -5.14 -11.04
C LEU A 144 -2.91 -4.74 -9.73
N TYR A 145 -1.97 -3.81 -9.78
CA TYR A 145 -1.38 -3.15 -8.63
C TYR A 145 -1.93 -1.73 -8.49
N ILE A 146 -2.42 -1.39 -7.29
CA ILE A 146 -2.96 -0.07 -6.97
C ILE A 146 -2.21 0.45 -5.75
N ASP A 147 -1.78 1.70 -5.84
CA ASP A 147 -0.98 2.37 -4.81
C ASP A 147 -1.64 3.69 -4.39
N ILE A 148 -2.05 3.76 -3.12
CA ILE A 148 -2.65 4.94 -2.49
C ILE A 148 -1.75 5.58 -1.41
N ASP A 149 -0.48 5.18 -1.35
CA ASP A 149 0.56 5.92 -0.64
C ASP A 149 0.71 7.33 -1.22
N ILE A 150 1.15 8.30 -0.41
CA ILE A 150 1.38 9.64 -0.95
C ILE A 150 2.59 9.69 -1.90
N HIS A 151 3.52 8.74 -1.78
CA HIS A 151 4.68 8.64 -2.65
C HIS A 151 4.39 7.76 -3.87
N HIS A 152 5.01 8.07 -4.99
CA HIS A 152 4.92 7.22 -6.18
C HIS A 152 5.49 5.83 -5.91
N GLY A 153 4.76 4.78 -6.30
CA GLY A 153 5.13 3.36 -6.18
C GLY A 153 6.22 2.89 -7.15
N ASP A 154 7.33 3.63 -7.17
CA ASP A 154 8.36 3.59 -8.20
C ASP A 154 9.11 2.26 -8.31
N GLY A 155 9.36 1.54 -7.21
CA GLY A 155 10.01 0.23 -7.26
C GLY A 155 9.12 -0.84 -7.89
N VAL A 156 7.81 -0.78 -7.68
CA VAL A 156 6.84 -1.70 -8.30
C VAL A 156 6.63 -1.36 -9.76
N GLU A 157 6.47 -0.07 -10.09
CA GLU A 157 6.39 0.40 -11.48
C GLU A 157 7.63 -0.03 -12.27
N GLU A 158 8.83 0.23 -11.76
CA GLU A 158 10.09 -0.13 -12.43
C GLU A 158 10.20 -1.64 -12.68
N ALA A 159 9.81 -2.47 -11.70
CA ALA A 159 9.87 -3.92 -11.81
C ALA A 159 9.00 -4.50 -12.94
N PHE A 160 7.90 -3.81 -13.29
CA PHE A 160 6.94 -4.28 -14.28
C PHE A 160 6.80 -3.36 -15.50
N PHE A 161 7.67 -2.35 -15.63
CA PHE A 161 7.57 -1.27 -16.62
C PHE A 161 7.51 -1.73 -18.08
N THR A 162 7.96 -2.96 -18.37
CA THR A 162 8.05 -3.52 -19.72
C THR A 162 7.13 -4.74 -19.94
N THR A 163 6.16 -5.00 -19.07
CA THR A 163 5.19 -6.11 -19.25
C THR A 163 3.75 -5.61 -19.23
N ASP A 164 2.90 -6.27 -20.01
CA ASP A 164 1.44 -6.10 -20.04
C ASP A 164 0.69 -7.01 -19.05
N ARG A 165 1.40 -7.91 -18.37
CA ARG A 165 0.79 -8.84 -17.39
C ARG A 165 0.50 -8.17 -16.04
N VAL A 166 1.10 -7.03 -15.78
CA VAL A 166 0.89 -6.25 -14.56
C VAL A 166 0.60 -4.82 -14.97
N MET A 167 -0.51 -4.27 -14.48
CA MET A 167 -0.78 -2.85 -14.57
C MET A 167 -0.50 -2.21 -13.22
N THR A 168 0.32 -1.15 -13.19
CA THR A 168 0.58 -0.36 -11.99
C THR A 168 -0.22 0.94 -12.06
N VAL A 169 -0.99 1.24 -11.03
CA VAL A 169 -1.77 2.47 -10.92
C VAL A 169 -1.40 3.18 -9.62
N SER A 170 -0.87 4.40 -9.70
CA SER A 170 -0.43 5.15 -8.52
C SER A 170 -1.03 6.55 -8.47
N PHE A 171 -1.53 6.94 -7.29
CA PHE A 171 -2.07 8.27 -7.01
C PHE A 171 -1.22 8.94 -5.92
N HIS A 172 -0.37 9.88 -6.31
CA HIS A 172 0.70 10.36 -5.43
C HIS A 172 0.96 11.86 -5.60
N LYS A 173 1.59 12.47 -4.61
CA LYS A 173 2.10 13.85 -4.74
C LYS A 173 3.22 13.90 -5.78
N TYR A 174 3.16 14.89 -6.66
CA TYR A 174 4.20 15.14 -7.65
C TYR A 174 4.64 16.61 -7.67
N GLY A 175 5.92 16.83 -8.00
CA GLY A 175 6.60 18.15 -7.98
C GLY A 175 7.34 18.39 -6.67
N GLU A 176 8.68 18.48 -6.77
CA GLU A 176 9.62 18.63 -5.64
C GLU A 176 9.30 17.69 -4.45
N TYR A 177 9.04 16.42 -4.75
CA TYR A 177 8.67 15.41 -3.75
C TYR A 177 9.36 14.08 -4.06
N PHE A 178 9.70 13.33 -3.02
CA PHE A 178 10.25 11.98 -3.17
C PHE A 178 9.18 11.05 -3.80
N PRO A 179 9.55 10.13 -4.72
CA PRO A 179 10.89 9.82 -5.25
C PRO A 179 11.29 10.62 -6.50
N GLY A 180 10.51 11.60 -6.94
CA GLY A 180 10.78 12.40 -8.15
C GLY A 180 10.42 11.71 -9.48
N THR A 181 9.68 10.59 -9.41
CA THR A 181 9.12 9.86 -10.57
C THR A 181 7.57 9.87 -10.50
N GLY A 182 6.89 9.22 -11.45
CA GLY A 182 5.43 9.17 -11.49
C GLY A 182 4.76 10.34 -12.22
N ASP A 183 5.45 10.98 -13.16
CA ASP A 183 4.79 11.94 -14.06
C ASP A 183 3.85 11.24 -15.05
N LEU A 184 3.21 12.03 -15.93
CA LEU A 184 2.28 11.54 -16.95
C LEU A 184 2.97 10.78 -18.11
N ARG A 185 4.21 10.30 -17.93
CA ARG A 185 4.90 9.50 -18.94
C ARG A 185 4.22 8.15 -19.09
N VAL A 186 4.25 7.64 -20.32
CA VAL A 186 3.75 6.31 -20.66
C VAL A 186 4.90 5.32 -20.55
N SER A 187 4.63 4.14 -20.00
CA SER A 187 5.52 2.97 -20.02
C SER A 187 5.93 2.55 -21.44
N VAL A 188 6.86 1.61 -21.56
CA VAL A 188 7.51 1.28 -22.84
C VAL A 188 7.41 -0.21 -23.19
N ARG A 189 7.76 -0.55 -24.45
CA ARG A 189 7.74 -1.93 -24.99
C ARG A 189 6.36 -2.58 -24.85
N GLU A 190 6.29 -3.87 -24.54
CA GLU A 190 5.04 -4.57 -24.26
C GLU A 190 4.26 -3.93 -23.10
N GLY A 191 4.97 -3.29 -22.16
CA GLY A 191 4.36 -2.60 -21.03
C GLY A 191 3.73 -1.24 -21.37
N LYS A 192 3.81 -0.74 -22.60
CA LYS A 192 3.26 0.57 -22.97
C LYS A 192 1.76 0.67 -22.64
N TYR A 193 1.37 1.73 -21.91
CA TYR A 193 0.02 1.98 -21.37
C TYR A 193 -0.39 1.13 -20.14
N TYR A 194 0.52 0.32 -19.59
CA TYR A 194 0.29 -0.47 -18.37
C TYR A 194 0.88 0.16 -17.09
N ALA A 195 1.47 1.35 -17.18
CA ALA A 195 1.77 2.20 -16.03
C ALA A 195 0.88 3.44 -16.08
N VAL A 196 0.03 3.61 -15.06
CA VAL A 196 -0.93 4.72 -14.94
C VAL A 196 -0.57 5.54 -13.71
N ASN A 197 -0.18 6.79 -13.93
CA ASN A 197 0.20 7.71 -12.88
C ASN A 197 -0.77 8.88 -12.79
N TYR A 198 -1.22 9.18 -11.58
CA TYR A 198 -2.05 10.33 -11.27
C TYR A 198 -1.27 11.30 -10.36
N PRO A 199 -0.50 12.24 -10.92
CA PRO A 199 0.26 13.21 -10.14
C PRO A 199 -0.68 14.26 -9.51
N LEU A 200 -0.54 14.45 -8.20
CA LEU A 200 -1.39 15.31 -7.38
C LEU A 200 -0.59 16.41 -6.68
N ARG A 201 -1.30 17.45 -6.25
CA ARG A 201 -0.78 18.53 -5.41
C ARG A 201 -1.23 18.35 -3.96
N ASP A 202 -0.64 19.16 -3.09
CA ASP A 202 -0.92 19.19 -1.66
C ASP A 202 -2.42 19.40 -1.36
N GLY A 203 -2.86 18.86 -0.23
CA GLY A 203 -4.15 19.19 0.36
C GLY A 203 -5.39 18.56 -0.28
N ILE A 204 -5.23 17.56 -1.15
CA ILE A 204 -6.39 16.81 -1.69
C ILE A 204 -7.26 16.26 -0.54
N ASP A 205 -8.57 16.44 -0.68
CA ASP A 205 -9.59 16.02 0.29
C ASP A 205 -10.29 14.72 -0.16
N ASP A 206 -11.16 14.20 0.71
CA ASP A 206 -11.88 12.94 0.49
C ASP A 206 -12.75 12.99 -0.78
N GLU A 207 -13.47 14.10 -0.98
CA GLU A 207 -14.39 14.29 -2.09
C GLU A 207 -13.65 14.33 -3.43
N SER A 208 -12.58 15.11 -3.52
CA SER A 208 -11.78 15.23 -4.74
C SER A 208 -11.06 13.92 -5.06
N TYR A 209 -10.52 13.23 -4.04
CA TYR A 209 -9.83 11.95 -4.22
C TYR A 209 -10.80 10.87 -4.70
N GLU A 210 -12.01 10.79 -4.11
CA GLU A 210 -13.02 9.83 -4.56
C GLU A 210 -13.50 10.12 -5.98
N ALA A 211 -13.70 11.40 -6.32
CA ALA A 211 -14.15 11.84 -7.64
C ALA A 211 -13.17 11.48 -8.78
N ILE A 212 -11.89 11.27 -8.48
CA ILE A 212 -10.88 10.81 -9.45
C ILE A 212 -10.62 9.30 -9.35
N PHE A 213 -10.56 8.75 -8.13
CA PHE A 213 -10.19 7.36 -7.91
C PHE A 213 -11.22 6.42 -8.55
N LYS A 214 -12.52 6.64 -8.28
CA LYS A 214 -13.57 5.76 -8.79
C LYS A 214 -13.63 5.72 -10.32
N PRO A 215 -13.68 6.85 -11.06
CA PRO A 215 -13.72 6.81 -12.52
C PRO A 215 -12.47 6.19 -13.15
N VAL A 216 -11.28 6.53 -12.64
CA VAL A 216 -10.01 5.95 -13.14
C VAL A 216 -10.01 4.44 -12.92
N MET A 217 -10.33 3.99 -11.70
CA MET A 217 -10.31 2.58 -11.38
C MET A 217 -11.42 1.79 -12.11
N ALA A 218 -12.60 2.39 -12.33
CA ALA A 218 -13.63 1.81 -13.18
C ALA A 218 -13.10 1.52 -14.59
N LYS A 219 -12.42 2.50 -15.20
CA LYS A 219 -11.89 2.35 -16.55
C LYS A 219 -10.73 1.36 -16.60
N VAL A 220 -9.86 1.37 -15.59
CA VAL A 220 -8.80 0.36 -15.44
C VAL A 220 -9.39 -1.05 -15.37
N MET A 221 -10.41 -1.28 -14.55
CA MET A 221 -11.06 -2.59 -14.42
C MET A 221 -11.73 -3.03 -15.74
N GLU A 222 -12.39 -2.11 -16.45
CA GLU A 222 -13.01 -2.36 -17.76
C GLU A 222 -11.99 -2.76 -18.83
N MET A 223 -10.89 -2.02 -18.92
CA MET A 223 -9.91 -2.17 -20.01
C MET A 223 -8.88 -3.27 -19.70
N PHE A 224 -8.34 -3.28 -18.49
CA PHE A 224 -7.29 -4.22 -18.10
C PHE A 224 -7.85 -5.58 -17.69
N GLN A 225 -9.09 -5.66 -17.19
CA GLN A 225 -9.75 -6.90 -16.77
C GLN A 225 -8.83 -7.82 -15.95
N PRO A 226 -8.30 -7.37 -14.80
CA PRO A 226 -7.42 -8.18 -13.97
C PRO A 226 -8.16 -9.38 -13.39
N SER A 227 -7.38 -10.37 -12.94
CA SER A 227 -7.90 -11.56 -12.25
C SER A 227 -7.45 -11.67 -10.79
N ALA A 228 -6.57 -10.76 -10.34
CA ALA A 228 -6.18 -10.54 -8.95
C ALA A 228 -5.76 -9.07 -8.78
N VAL A 229 -5.92 -8.55 -7.57
CA VAL A 229 -5.59 -7.17 -7.20
C VAL A 229 -4.63 -7.16 -6.01
N VAL A 230 -3.60 -6.33 -6.09
CA VAL A 230 -2.76 -5.95 -4.95
C VAL A 230 -2.99 -4.47 -4.68
N LEU A 231 -3.47 -4.14 -3.48
CA LEU A 231 -3.72 -2.78 -3.03
C LEU A 231 -2.74 -2.44 -1.89
N GLN A 232 -1.82 -1.53 -2.17
CA GLN A 232 -0.94 -0.93 -1.17
C GLN A 232 -1.71 0.20 -0.49
N CYS A 233 -1.85 0.16 0.84
CA CYS A 233 -2.64 1.12 1.63
C CYS A 233 -1.72 2.02 2.47
N GLY A 234 -0.79 2.72 1.82
CA GLY A 234 0.12 3.67 2.45
C GLY A 234 -0.62 4.78 3.19
N ALA A 235 -0.46 4.84 4.51
CA ALA A 235 -1.26 5.70 5.39
C ALA A 235 -0.67 7.10 5.60
N ASP A 236 0.36 7.48 4.84
CA ASP A 236 0.92 8.84 4.81
C ASP A 236 0.19 9.78 3.86
N SER A 237 -0.75 9.29 3.06
CA SER A 237 -1.74 10.10 2.33
C SER A 237 -2.83 10.68 3.26
N LEU A 238 -2.82 10.32 4.55
CA LEU A 238 -3.76 10.82 5.55
C LEU A 238 -3.45 12.26 6.01
N SER A 239 -4.50 12.97 6.38
CA SER A 239 -4.44 14.27 7.04
C SER A 239 -3.62 14.21 8.34
N GLY A 240 -2.72 15.19 8.49
CA GLY A 240 -1.87 15.32 9.67
C GLY A 240 -0.79 14.24 9.77
N ASP A 241 -0.41 13.62 8.66
CA ASP A 241 0.83 12.83 8.59
C ASP A 241 2.07 13.70 8.84
N ARG A 242 3.19 13.09 9.27
CA ARG A 242 4.43 13.83 9.58
C ARG A 242 5.26 14.16 8.34
N LEU A 243 5.15 13.37 7.27
CA LEU A 243 5.87 13.57 6.01
C LEU A 243 4.91 13.89 4.85
N GLY A 244 3.71 13.32 4.88
CA GLY A 244 2.67 13.56 3.91
C GLY A 244 2.01 14.93 4.05
N CYS A 245 1.47 15.43 2.94
CA CYS A 245 0.79 16.73 2.86
C CYS A 245 -0.58 16.66 2.16
N PHE A 246 -1.18 15.48 2.08
CA PHE A 246 -2.60 15.30 1.72
C PHE A 246 -3.51 15.57 2.92
N ASN A 247 -4.81 15.62 2.67
CA ASN A 247 -5.83 15.94 3.67
C ASN A 247 -6.92 14.85 3.78
N LEU A 248 -6.59 13.60 3.44
CA LEU A 248 -7.55 12.50 3.49
C LEU A 248 -7.90 12.12 4.92
N THR A 249 -9.17 11.86 5.18
CA THR A 249 -9.60 11.19 6.41
C THR A 249 -9.47 9.67 6.26
N ILE A 250 -9.57 8.96 7.38
CA ILE A 250 -9.63 7.48 7.37
C ILE A 250 -10.82 6.98 6.55
N LYS A 251 -11.93 7.73 6.50
CA LYS A 251 -13.10 7.33 5.70
C LYS A 251 -12.82 7.51 4.21
N GLY A 252 -12.26 8.64 3.79
CA GLY A 252 -11.87 8.86 2.41
C GLY A 252 -10.87 7.83 1.91
N HIS A 253 -9.83 7.56 2.70
CA HIS A 253 -8.84 6.54 2.38
C HIS A 253 -9.47 5.14 2.23
N ALA A 254 -10.30 4.72 3.20
CA ALA A 254 -10.93 3.41 3.20
C ALA A 254 -12.01 3.22 2.12
N LYS A 255 -12.56 4.30 1.53
CA LYS A 255 -13.44 4.21 0.36
C LYS A 255 -12.72 3.59 -0.84
N CYS A 256 -11.39 3.73 -0.94
CA CYS A 256 -10.60 3.06 -1.97
C CYS A 256 -10.64 1.54 -1.80
N VAL A 257 -10.46 1.05 -0.56
CA VAL A 257 -10.58 -0.36 -0.20
C VAL A 257 -11.99 -0.88 -0.48
N GLU A 258 -13.02 -0.15 -0.03
CA GLU A 258 -14.42 -0.51 -0.25
C GLU A 258 -14.75 -0.63 -1.74
N TYR A 259 -14.31 0.35 -2.53
CA TYR A 259 -14.52 0.36 -3.97
C TYR A 259 -13.82 -0.81 -4.65
N MET A 260 -12.55 -1.06 -4.36
CA MET A 260 -11.83 -2.17 -4.98
C MET A 260 -12.34 -3.54 -4.57
N LYS A 261 -12.79 -3.67 -3.32
CA LYS A 261 -13.44 -4.88 -2.82
C LYS A 261 -14.75 -5.20 -3.56
N SER A 262 -15.46 -4.20 -4.08
CA SER A 262 -16.73 -4.37 -4.78
C SER A 262 -16.62 -5.16 -6.10
N PHE A 263 -15.43 -5.21 -6.71
CA PHE A 263 -15.17 -5.98 -7.93
C PHE A 263 -15.02 -7.49 -7.70
N ASN A 264 -15.00 -7.96 -6.44
CA ASN A 264 -14.99 -9.38 -6.06
C ASN A 264 -13.85 -10.22 -6.71
N LEU A 265 -12.66 -9.63 -6.83
CA LEU A 265 -11.44 -10.33 -7.22
C LEU A 265 -10.60 -10.72 -5.99
N PRO A 266 -9.74 -11.76 -6.10
CA PRO A 266 -8.71 -12.04 -5.10
C PRO A 266 -7.92 -10.76 -4.78
N LEU A 267 -7.93 -10.34 -3.52
CA LEU A 267 -7.39 -9.05 -3.10
C LEU A 267 -6.30 -9.25 -2.03
N LEU A 268 -5.09 -8.79 -2.33
CA LEU A 268 -4.01 -8.65 -1.35
C LEU A 268 -3.94 -7.20 -0.89
N MET A 269 -4.22 -6.95 0.38
CA MET A 269 -4.08 -5.63 1.00
C MET A 269 -2.76 -5.57 1.77
N LEU A 270 -1.97 -4.53 1.50
CA LEU A 270 -0.67 -4.31 2.12
C LEU A 270 -0.65 -2.99 2.89
N GLY A 271 0.34 -2.85 3.77
CA GLY A 271 0.63 -1.57 4.41
C GLY A 271 1.28 -0.57 3.44
N GLY A 272 2.33 0.10 3.92
CA GLY A 272 2.98 1.19 3.19
C GLY A 272 3.57 2.23 4.13
N GLY A 273 3.70 3.46 3.67
CA GLY A 273 4.05 4.62 4.48
C GLY A 273 3.04 4.93 5.59
N GLY A 274 3.30 6.03 6.31
CA GLY A 274 2.48 6.48 7.44
C GLY A 274 3.31 6.72 8.70
N TYR A 275 3.42 7.98 9.10
CA TYR A 275 4.40 8.47 10.05
C TYR A 275 3.76 9.16 11.27
N THR A 276 2.47 9.51 11.19
CA THR A 276 1.63 9.74 12.38
C THR A 276 1.05 8.41 12.88
N ILE A 277 1.85 7.64 13.64
CA ILE A 277 1.57 6.22 13.98
C ILE A 277 0.19 5.93 14.60
N ARG A 278 -0.40 6.88 15.34
CA ARG A 278 -1.77 6.76 15.89
C ARG A 278 -2.82 6.74 14.77
N ASN A 279 -2.61 7.53 13.72
CA ASN A 279 -3.52 7.58 12.56
C ASN A 279 -3.33 6.36 11.67
N VAL A 280 -2.09 5.86 11.53
CA VAL A 280 -1.83 4.57 10.86
C VAL A 280 -2.60 3.44 11.55
N ALA A 281 -2.50 3.34 12.88
CA ALA A 281 -3.19 2.32 13.64
C ALA A 281 -4.72 2.41 13.48
N ARG A 282 -5.27 3.63 13.47
CA ARG A 282 -6.70 3.87 13.21
C ARG A 282 -7.09 3.46 11.77
N CYS A 283 -6.31 3.86 10.78
CA CYS A 283 -6.58 3.63 9.36
C CYS A 283 -6.65 2.14 9.04
N TRP A 284 -5.56 1.41 9.28
CA TRP A 284 -5.48 -0.01 8.98
C TRP A 284 -6.44 -0.86 9.83
N THR A 285 -6.78 -0.41 11.05
CA THR A 285 -7.87 -1.02 11.84
C THR A 285 -9.22 -0.88 11.14
N TYR A 286 -9.54 0.32 10.66
CA TYR A 286 -10.80 0.59 9.98
C TYR A 286 -10.87 -0.10 8.61
N GLU A 287 -9.79 -0.11 7.84
CA GLU A 287 -9.73 -0.82 6.56
C GLU A 287 -9.85 -2.33 6.71
N THR A 288 -9.31 -2.90 7.80
CA THR A 288 -9.57 -4.31 8.13
C THR A 288 -11.06 -4.54 8.40
N ALA A 289 -11.74 -3.60 9.08
CA ALA A 289 -13.18 -3.68 9.31
C ALA A 289 -13.98 -3.58 8.01
N VAL A 290 -13.58 -2.68 7.08
CA VAL A 290 -14.15 -2.58 5.72
C VAL A 290 -13.98 -3.89 4.96
N ALA A 291 -12.78 -4.47 4.99
CA ALA A 291 -12.52 -5.75 4.35
C ALA A 291 -13.42 -6.86 4.91
N LEU A 292 -13.72 -6.83 6.22
CA LEU A 292 -14.61 -7.75 6.94
C LEU A 292 -16.12 -7.42 6.88
N ASP A 293 -16.55 -6.41 6.10
CA ASP A 293 -17.94 -5.90 6.10
C ASP A 293 -18.47 -5.63 7.52
N SER A 294 -17.59 -5.18 8.41
CA SER A 294 -17.86 -5.04 9.84
C SER A 294 -17.92 -3.57 10.23
N ILE A 295 -19.06 -3.17 10.78
CA ILE A 295 -19.21 -1.86 11.40
C ILE A 295 -18.56 -1.90 12.79
N ILE A 296 -17.65 -0.96 13.05
CA ILE A 296 -17.02 -0.76 14.35
C ILE A 296 -17.33 0.64 14.90
N PRO A 297 -17.49 0.80 16.23
CA PRO A 297 -17.82 2.09 16.81
C PRO A 297 -16.63 3.07 16.70
N ASN A 298 -16.96 4.36 16.64
CA ASN A 298 -15.94 5.41 16.63
C ASN A 298 -15.22 5.55 17.99
N GLU A 299 -15.83 5.06 19.08
CA GLU A 299 -15.14 4.95 20.37
C GLU A 299 -14.05 3.89 20.28
N LEU A 300 -12.80 4.26 20.58
CA LEU A 300 -11.73 3.27 20.66
C LEU A 300 -11.94 2.40 21.89
N PRO A 301 -11.83 1.06 21.76
CA PRO A 301 -11.80 0.19 22.91
C PRO A 301 -10.50 0.40 23.70
N TYR A 302 -10.55 0.14 25.00
CA TYR A 302 -9.34 0.10 25.82
C TYR A 302 -8.33 -0.89 25.22
N ASN A 303 -7.05 -0.52 25.22
CA ASN A 303 -5.98 -1.28 24.58
C ASN A 303 -4.63 -0.89 25.19
N ASP A 304 -3.57 -1.65 24.91
CA ASP A 304 -2.25 -1.47 25.55
C ASP A 304 -1.60 -0.11 25.24
N TYR A 305 -2.11 0.59 24.22
CA TYR A 305 -1.60 1.89 23.75
C TYR A 305 -2.68 2.97 23.79
N PHE A 306 -3.71 2.82 24.63
CA PHE A 306 -4.89 3.67 24.61
C PHE A 306 -4.56 5.17 24.74
N GLU A 307 -3.56 5.52 25.54
CA GLU A 307 -3.12 6.89 25.79
C GLU A 307 -2.52 7.56 24.54
N TYR A 308 -2.04 6.79 23.55
CA TYR A 308 -1.52 7.32 22.28
C TYR A 308 -2.61 8.01 21.43
N PHE A 309 -3.89 7.71 21.71
CA PHE A 309 -5.04 8.21 20.95
C PHE A 309 -5.72 9.40 21.62
N GLY A 310 -5.11 9.98 22.66
CA GLY A 310 -5.59 11.22 23.25
C GLY A 310 -5.52 12.42 22.29
N PRO A 311 -6.33 13.47 22.54
CA PRO A 311 -7.24 13.61 23.69
C PRO A 311 -8.65 13.05 23.44
N ASP A 312 -8.99 12.65 22.22
CA ASP A 312 -10.37 12.35 21.82
C ASP A 312 -10.74 10.87 21.95
N PHE A 313 -9.75 9.97 21.90
CA PHE A 313 -9.93 8.52 21.97
C PHE A 313 -10.92 7.98 20.93
N LYS A 314 -10.95 8.62 19.75
CA LYS A 314 -11.80 8.23 18.62
C LYS A 314 -11.01 7.52 17.53
N LEU A 315 -11.70 6.72 16.74
CA LEU A 315 -11.17 6.04 15.57
C LEU A 315 -10.97 7.01 14.40
N HIS A 316 -11.99 7.79 14.06
CA HIS A 316 -11.97 8.67 12.91
C HIS A 316 -11.26 9.99 13.19
N ILE A 317 -10.48 10.45 12.21
CA ILE A 317 -9.85 11.77 12.21
C ILE A 317 -10.69 12.77 11.41
N LYS A 318 -10.53 14.05 11.72
CA LYS A 318 -11.07 15.17 10.94
C LYS A 318 -9.99 15.69 9.98
N PRO A 319 -10.36 16.26 8.83
CA PRO A 319 -9.41 16.99 7.99
C PRO A 319 -8.82 18.17 8.76
N ALA A 320 -7.54 18.50 8.50
CA ALA A 320 -6.79 19.52 9.22
C ALA A 320 -7.28 20.94 8.90
N TYR A 321 -7.82 21.15 7.71
CA TYR A 321 -8.40 22.41 7.25
C TYR A 321 -9.55 22.11 6.28
N ALA A 322 -10.52 23.04 6.20
CA ALA A 322 -11.56 23.01 5.17
C ALA A 322 -10.90 23.15 3.80
N ALA A 323 -11.36 22.37 2.82
CA ALA A 323 -10.86 22.41 1.47
C ALA A 323 -10.82 23.86 0.95
N PRO A 324 -9.69 24.34 0.39
CA PRO A 324 -9.76 25.52 -0.43
C PRO A 324 -10.76 25.21 -1.55
N ARG A 325 -11.78 26.06 -1.74
CA ARG A 325 -12.74 25.91 -2.85
C ARG A 325 -11.92 25.75 -4.13
N SER A 326 -11.84 24.53 -4.65
CA SER A 326 -10.99 24.23 -5.80
C SER A 326 -11.62 24.89 -7.03
N GLY A 327 -11.13 26.07 -7.38
CA GLY A 327 -11.12 26.50 -8.76
C GLY A 327 -10.18 25.58 -9.49
N VAL A 328 -10.72 24.51 -10.08
CA VAL A 328 -9.98 23.65 -11.00
C VAL A 328 -9.55 24.54 -12.16
N GLN A 329 -8.30 25.01 -12.16
CA GLN A 329 -7.69 25.49 -13.39
C GLN A 329 -7.33 24.26 -14.20
N ILE A 330 -8.30 23.80 -14.98
CA ILE A 330 -8.06 22.91 -16.11
C ILE A 330 -7.11 23.67 -17.03
N GLN A 331 -5.87 23.20 -17.15
CA GLN A 331 -5.00 23.65 -18.22
C GLN A 331 -5.61 23.11 -19.51
N ALA A 332 -6.14 24.00 -20.35
CA ALA A 332 -6.75 23.63 -21.62
C ALA A 332 -5.75 22.84 -22.48
N ILE A 333 -6.18 21.66 -22.91
CA ILE A 333 -5.52 20.89 -23.97
C ILE A 333 -5.75 21.68 -25.28
N PRO A 334 -4.75 21.85 -26.16
CA PRO A 334 -4.93 22.58 -27.42
C PRO A 334 -6.07 21.97 -28.24
N GLU A 335 -7.04 22.79 -28.62
CA GLU A 335 -8.13 22.44 -29.55
C GLU A 335 -7.56 22.23 -30.94
N ASP A 336 -7.28 20.99 -31.30
CA ASP A 336 -7.19 20.54 -32.70
C ASP A 336 -7.40 19.01 -32.75
N ALA A 337 -8.66 18.58 -32.64
CA ALA A 337 -9.09 17.24 -33.02
C ALA A 337 -10.54 17.30 -33.56
N PRO A 338 -10.85 16.69 -34.72
CA PRO A 338 -12.14 16.82 -35.36
C PRO A 338 -13.25 16.04 -34.64
N HIS A 339 -14.42 16.68 -34.54
CA HIS A 339 -15.68 16.11 -34.04
C HIS A 339 -16.17 14.92 -34.89
N PRO A 340 -16.63 13.82 -34.26
CA PRO A 340 -17.60 12.93 -34.87
C PRO A 340 -19.03 13.26 -34.42
N ASP A 341 -19.95 13.07 -35.38
CA ASP A 341 -21.39 13.31 -35.36
C ASP A 341 -22.14 12.63 -34.20
N SER A 342 -23.23 13.30 -33.83
CA SER A 342 -24.29 12.85 -32.92
C SER A 342 -25.09 11.68 -33.48
N GLY A 343 -25.17 10.59 -32.72
CA GLY A 343 -26.15 9.52 -32.91
C GLY A 343 -26.87 9.25 -31.59
N ASP A 344 -28.20 9.33 -31.63
CA ASP A 344 -29.13 9.03 -30.55
C ASP A 344 -29.07 7.55 -30.15
N GLU A 345 -29.12 7.23 -28.85
CA GLU A 345 -29.60 5.92 -28.36
C GLU A 345 -30.01 5.96 -26.87
N GLU A 346 -31.33 5.88 -26.68
CA GLU A 346 -32.17 5.26 -25.64
C GLU A 346 -31.74 5.20 -24.14
N ASP A 347 -32.63 5.75 -23.29
CA ASP A 347 -32.66 5.64 -21.84
C ASP A 347 -32.84 4.18 -21.36
N GLU A 348 -31.83 3.60 -20.70
CA GLU A 348 -31.98 2.41 -19.86
C GLU A 348 -31.86 2.74 -18.36
N ASP A 349 -32.88 2.31 -17.63
CA ASP A 349 -33.10 2.43 -16.18
C ASP A 349 -31.94 1.84 -15.34
N PRO A 350 -31.24 2.66 -14.52
CA PRO A 350 -30.04 2.23 -13.79
C PRO A 350 -30.30 1.31 -12.58
N ASP A 351 -31.55 1.03 -12.21
CA ASP A 351 -31.89 0.37 -10.93
C ASP A 351 -32.13 -1.15 -10.99
N LYS A 352 -31.73 -1.82 -12.08
CA LYS A 352 -31.76 -3.30 -12.15
C LYS A 352 -30.37 -3.93 -12.04
N ARG A 353 -29.78 -3.85 -10.84
CA ARG A 353 -28.72 -4.80 -10.42
C ARG A 353 -29.11 -5.58 -9.16
N ILE A 354 -29.65 -6.77 -9.44
CA ILE A 354 -29.35 -8.07 -8.84
C ILE A 354 -28.73 -8.01 -7.43
N SER A 355 -29.57 -8.30 -6.44
CA SER A 355 -29.16 -8.74 -5.10
C SER A 355 -28.32 -10.02 -5.21
N ILE A 356 -26.99 -9.89 -5.11
CA ILE A 356 -26.10 -11.03 -4.92
C ILE A 356 -25.93 -11.22 -3.42
N ARG A 357 -26.35 -12.40 -2.94
CA ARG A 357 -26.21 -12.85 -1.56
C ARG A 357 -24.77 -12.67 -1.08
N ALA A 358 -24.60 -12.07 0.09
CA ALA A 358 -23.33 -12.05 0.80
C ALA A 358 -22.90 -13.50 1.10
N HIS A 359 -22.07 -14.07 0.24
CA HIS A 359 -21.31 -15.27 0.59
C HIS A 359 -20.23 -14.85 1.59
N ASP A 360 -20.09 -15.60 2.69
CA ASP A 360 -19.07 -15.37 3.72
C ASP A 360 -17.67 -15.30 3.07
N LYS A 361 -17.15 -14.09 2.87
CA LYS A 361 -15.80 -13.87 2.33
C LYS A 361 -14.78 -14.44 3.31
N ARG A 362 -13.90 -15.31 2.82
CA ARG A 362 -12.79 -15.84 3.62
C ARG A 362 -11.66 -14.83 3.65
N MET A 363 -11.16 -14.56 4.86
CA MET A 363 -10.18 -13.53 5.10
C MET A 363 -9.05 -14.00 6.00
N VAL A 364 -7.82 -13.63 5.62
CA VAL A 364 -6.62 -13.93 6.41
C VAL A 364 -5.81 -12.67 6.70
N LEU A 365 -5.25 -12.57 7.90
CA LEU A 365 -4.31 -11.53 8.30
C LEU A 365 -2.97 -12.17 8.70
N PHE A 366 -1.89 -11.70 8.08
CA PHE A 366 -0.52 -12.05 8.47
C PHE A 366 0.00 -11.06 9.50
N GLN A 367 0.44 -11.60 10.63
CA GLN A 367 0.97 -10.83 11.74
C GLN A 367 2.40 -11.28 12.04
N SER A 368 3.35 -10.39 11.78
CA SER A 368 4.70 -10.52 12.34
C SER A 368 4.61 -10.51 13.88
N GLY A 369 5.24 -11.49 14.54
CA GLY A 369 5.35 -11.54 16.00
C GLY A 369 6.07 -10.29 16.56
N PRO A 370 6.38 -10.20 17.87
CA PRO A 370 7.07 -9.03 18.41
C PRO A 370 8.36 -8.76 17.63
N MET A 371 8.32 -7.78 16.74
CA MET A 371 9.47 -7.33 15.99
C MET A 371 10.43 -6.68 16.99
N LEU A 372 11.52 -7.40 17.24
CA LEU A 372 12.84 -6.99 17.73
C LEU A 372 12.90 -5.77 18.65
N ARG A 373 13.35 -6.02 19.89
CA ARG A 373 13.73 -5.03 20.91
C ARG A 373 14.80 -4.01 20.43
N GLY A 374 15.49 -4.27 19.31
CA GLY A 374 16.63 -3.47 18.82
C GLY A 374 16.28 -2.13 18.16
N TRP A 375 15.08 -1.95 17.59
CA TRP A 375 14.68 -0.66 16.99
C TRP A 375 14.49 0.45 18.03
N TYR A 376 14.23 0.09 19.29
CA TYR A 376 14.00 1.07 20.37
C TYR A 376 15.29 1.82 20.76
N CYS A 377 16.47 1.24 20.56
CA CYS A 377 17.75 1.86 20.95
C CYS A 377 18.14 3.09 20.12
N PHE A 378 17.57 3.30 18.93
CA PHE A 378 17.79 4.52 18.14
C PHE A 378 16.80 5.65 18.44
N SER A 379 15.83 5.43 19.34
CA SER A 379 14.78 6.41 19.66
C SER A 379 14.96 7.10 21.02
N GLN A 380 15.99 6.72 21.78
CA GLN A 380 16.29 7.24 23.11
C GLN A 380 17.80 7.58 23.16
N GLY A 381 18.17 8.68 22.51
CA GLY A 381 19.38 9.45 22.80
C GLY A 381 18.93 10.86 23.21
N PRO A 382 19.69 11.54 24.08
CA PRO A 382 19.21 12.59 24.99
C PRO A 382 18.43 13.74 24.36
#